data_AF-A0A560UP73-F1
#
_entry.id   AF-A0A560UP73-F1
#
_cell.length_a   1.000
_cell.length_b   1.000
_cell.length_c   1.000
_cell.angle_alpha   90.00
_cell.angle_beta   90.00
_cell.angle_gamma   90.00
#
_symmetry.space_group_name_H-M   'P 1'
#
loop_
_entity.id
_entity.type
_entity.pdbx_description
1 polymer ?
#
loop_
_entity_poly.entity_id
_entity_poly.type
_entity_poly.pdbx_seq_one_letter_code
_entity_poly.pdbx_strand_id
1 'polypeptide(L)'
;MKSKKQTQRDIAAAIGQRRLDVPVAFSRALQARVDYATAICATDEGSDVRNELLRRARFGARDLGRDLVLVGAHDLQCPRLFADVPMLQDAFESEVLLTEVEQASDAAELADALVSVDAELAQERAADERRSKVKAAIAAGDWAALDLPTPEAFVKLLAAGESAEADGHTFDYIEGEGLWCTNPYGVDAYFGESIPSIDYARELLTAIASGTIFGDTPPGSD
;
A
#
# COMPACT_ATOMS: atom_id res chain seq x y z
N MET A 1 19.72 4.33 18.24
CA MET A 1 18.79 3.21 17.98
C MET A 1 18.53 3.16 16.48
N LYS A 2 18.97 2.11 15.77
CA LYS A 2 18.68 1.98 14.34
C LYS A 2 17.17 1.74 14.16
N SER A 3 16.53 2.50 13.27
CA SER A 3 15.10 2.36 12.94
C SER A 3 14.81 0.93 12.45
N LYS A 4 13.65 0.36 12.81
CA LYS A 4 13.21 -0.99 12.37
C LYS A 4 13.32 -1.19 10.85
N LYS A 5 13.11 -0.12 10.06
CA LYS A 5 13.27 -0.13 8.59
C LYS A 5 14.73 -0.28 8.14
N GLN A 6 15.68 0.27 8.90
CA GLN A 6 17.11 0.11 8.63
C GLN A 6 17.56 -1.33 8.90
N THR A 7 17.05 -1.94 9.97
CA THR A 7 17.38 -3.33 10.33
C THR A 7 16.84 -4.33 9.30
N GLN A 8 15.65 -4.10 8.74
CA GLN A 8 15.09 -4.97 7.67
C GLN A 8 15.84 -4.83 6.35
N ARG A 9 16.27 -3.62 5.96
CA ARG A 9 17.15 -3.42 4.79
C ARG A 9 18.52 -4.06 4.98
N ASP A 10 19.10 -3.95 6.17
CA ASP A 10 20.40 -4.58 6.49
C ASP A 10 20.28 -6.13 6.46
N ILE A 11 19.15 -6.71 6.87
CA ILE A 11 18.88 -8.16 6.77
C ILE A 11 18.65 -8.61 5.32
N ALA A 12 17.86 -7.87 4.54
CA ALA A 12 17.65 -8.17 3.12
C ALA A 12 18.95 -8.06 2.30
N ALA A 13 19.80 -7.06 2.61
CA ALA A 13 21.12 -6.93 1.99
C ALA A 13 22.10 -8.04 2.42
N ALA A 14 22.01 -8.53 3.66
CA ALA A 14 22.81 -9.66 4.15
C ALA A 14 22.36 -11.01 3.56
N ILE A 15 21.07 -11.16 3.22
CA ILE A 15 20.53 -12.35 2.55
C ILE A 15 20.88 -12.33 1.05
N GLY A 16 20.81 -11.16 0.39
CA GLY A 16 21.13 -10.97 -1.03
C GLY A 16 22.62 -11.08 -1.40
N GLN A 17 23.52 -11.38 -0.46
CA GLN A 17 24.98 -11.41 -0.70
C GLN A 17 25.66 -12.76 -0.47
N ARG A 18 24.93 -13.81 -0.08
CA ARG A 18 25.53 -15.16 -0.09
C ARG A 18 25.52 -15.71 -1.51
N ARG A 19 26.38 -15.17 -2.38
CA ARG A 19 26.78 -15.92 -3.57
C ARG A 19 27.29 -17.27 -3.08
N LEU A 20 26.58 -18.34 -3.39
CA LEU A 20 27.13 -19.68 -3.23
C LEU A 20 28.30 -19.74 -4.19
N ASP A 21 29.52 -19.59 -3.65
CA ASP A 21 30.70 -19.81 -4.46
C ASP A 21 30.61 -21.22 -5.07
N VAL A 22 31.03 -21.36 -6.32
CA VAL A 22 31.03 -22.64 -7.06
C VAL A 22 31.51 -23.85 -6.22
N PRO A 23 32.51 -23.73 -5.32
CA PRO A 23 32.92 -24.82 -4.44
C PRO A 23 31.84 -25.31 -3.48
N VAL A 24 30.94 -24.44 -3.01
CA VAL A 24 29.88 -24.79 -2.06
C VAL A 24 28.75 -25.55 -2.75
N ALA A 25 28.32 -25.06 -3.93
CA ALA A 25 27.29 -25.73 -4.73
C ALA A 25 27.75 -27.14 -5.16
N PHE A 26 29.00 -27.25 -5.64
CA PHE A 26 29.60 -28.53 -5.98
C PHE A 26 29.67 -29.48 -4.78
N SER A 27 30.13 -28.99 -3.62
CA SER A 27 30.25 -29.83 -2.40
C SER A 27 28.89 -30.35 -1.92
N ARG A 28 27.83 -29.54 -2.01
CA ARG A 28 26.47 -29.96 -1.66
C ARG A 28 25.91 -30.98 -2.65
N ALA A 29 26.14 -30.78 -3.95
CA ALA A 29 25.77 -31.76 -4.97
C ALA A 29 26.52 -33.08 -4.76
N LEU A 30 27.81 -33.02 -4.45
CA LEU A 30 28.61 -34.20 -4.15
C LEU A 30 28.10 -34.94 -2.91
N GLN A 31 27.78 -34.22 -1.83
CA GLN A 31 27.25 -34.86 -0.61
C GLN A 31 25.92 -35.58 -0.86
N ALA A 32 24.98 -34.95 -1.58
CA ALA A 32 23.72 -35.60 -1.93
C ALA A 32 23.95 -36.85 -2.81
N ARG A 33 24.91 -36.79 -3.74
CA ARG A 33 25.27 -37.93 -4.59
C ARG A 33 25.90 -39.07 -3.78
N VAL A 34 26.77 -38.75 -2.82
CA VAL A 34 27.37 -39.72 -1.90
C VAL A 34 26.30 -40.38 -1.03
N ASP A 35 25.40 -39.60 -0.42
CA ASP A 35 24.31 -40.13 0.41
C ASP A 35 23.44 -41.11 -0.40
N TYR A 36 23.10 -40.77 -1.64
CA TYR A 36 22.38 -41.68 -2.55
C TYR A 36 23.18 -42.95 -2.85
N ALA A 37 24.46 -42.82 -3.24
CA ALA A 37 25.29 -43.98 -3.58
C ALA A 37 25.48 -44.92 -2.38
N THR A 38 25.68 -44.38 -1.17
CA THR A 38 25.74 -45.16 0.06
C THR A 38 24.43 -45.89 0.32
N ALA A 39 23.28 -45.25 0.11
CA ALA A 39 21.98 -45.91 0.25
C ALA A 39 21.81 -47.09 -0.72
N ILE A 40 22.21 -46.94 -1.98
CA ILE A 40 22.03 -47.99 -2.98
C ILE A 40 23.05 -49.13 -2.82
N CYS A 41 24.31 -48.81 -2.54
CA CYS A 41 25.40 -49.78 -2.63
C CYS A 41 25.83 -50.39 -1.29
N ALA A 42 25.55 -49.72 -0.16
CA ALA A 42 26.11 -50.09 1.15
C ALA A 42 25.03 -50.38 2.22
N THR A 43 23.76 -50.41 1.85
CA THR A 43 22.66 -50.67 2.80
C THR A 43 21.63 -51.62 2.22
N ASP A 44 21.01 -52.41 3.11
CA ASP A 44 19.97 -53.36 2.73
C ASP A 44 18.73 -52.64 2.20
N GLU A 45 18.12 -53.22 1.17
CA GLU A 45 16.88 -52.72 0.59
C GLU A 45 15.77 -52.68 1.65
N GLY A 46 15.06 -51.54 1.73
CA GLY A 46 13.99 -51.33 2.71
C GLY A 46 14.44 -51.01 4.13
N SER A 47 15.75 -51.01 4.44
CA SER A 47 16.23 -50.66 5.78
C SER A 47 15.98 -49.18 6.12
N ASP A 48 15.79 -48.89 7.42
CA ASP A 48 15.62 -47.52 7.89
C ASP A 48 16.81 -46.62 7.54
N VAL A 49 18.02 -47.18 7.61
CA VAL A 49 19.27 -46.50 7.24
C VAL A 49 19.26 -46.10 5.77
N ARG A 50 18.83 -47.01 4.88
CA ARG A 50 18.67 -46.71 3.45
C ARG A 50 17.68 -45.57 3.23
N ASN A 51 16.52 -45.66 3.86
CA ASN A 51 15.45 -44.68 3.71
C ASN A 51 15.89 -43.29 4.18
N GLU A 52 16.62 -43.20 5.28
CA GLU A 52 17.15 -41.94 5.79
C GLU A 52 18.19 -41.33 4.85
N LEU A 53 19.12 -42.14 4.31
CA LEU A 53 20.09 -41.66 3.33
C LEU A 53 19.43 -41.18 2.03
N LEU A 54 18.44 -41.91 1.51
CA LEU A 54 17.67 -41.48 0.34
C LEU A 54 16.91 -40.17 0.59
N ARG A 55 16.31 -40.03 1.79
CA ARG A 55 15.63 -38.82 2.23
C ARG A 55 16.60 -37.65 2.27
N ARG A 56 17.76 -37.81 2.92
CA ARG A 56 18.81 -36.78 3.00
C ARG A 56 19.34 -36.38 1.63
N ALA A 57 19.62 -37.35 0.75
CA ALA A 57 20.07 -37.09 -0.60
C ALA A 57 19.06 -36.24 -1.38
N ARG A 58 17.76 -36.60 -1.28
CA ARG A 58 16.67 -35.85 -1.90
C ARG A 58 16.58 -34.43 -1.36
N PHE A 59 16.57 -34.24 -0.03
CA PHE A 59 16.53 -32.90 0.56
C PHE A 59 17.76 -32.07 0.18
N GLY A 60 18.96 -32.66 0.16
CA GLY A 60 20.16 -31.96 -0.28
C GLY A 60 20.07 -31.44 -1.72
N ALA A 61 19.46 -32.20 -2.63
CA ALA A 61 19.21 -31.75 -4.00
C ALA A 61 18.16 -30.62 -4.07
N ARG A 62 17.07 -30.72 -3.30
CA ARG A 62 16.04 -29.66 -3.19
C ARG A 62 16.65 -28.37 -2.65
N ASP A 63 17.29 -28.44 -1.49
CA ASP A 63 17.87 -27.28 -0.82
C ASP A 63 18.91 -26.58 -1.70
N LEU A 64 19.69 -27.34 -2.49
CA LEU A 64 20.61 -26.73 -3.45
C LEU A 64 19.85 -25.96 -4.54
N GLY A 65 18.80 -26.54 -5.14
CA GLY A 65 17.97 -25.87 -6.15
C GLY A 65 17.33 -24.59 -5.61
N ARG A 66 16.70 -24.68 -4.44
CA ARG A 66 16.11 -23.54 -3.72
C ARG A 66 17.14 -22.43 -3.48
N ASP A 67 18.29 -22.78 -2.88
CA ASP A 67 19.26 -21.76 -2.50
C ASP A 67 19.88 -21.07 -3.72
N LEU A 68 20.10 -21.79 -4.84
CA LEU A 68 20.60 -21.17 -6.08
C LEU A 68 19.64 -20.10 -6.62
N VAL A 69 18.33 -20.36 -6.58
CA VAL A 69 17.31 -19.38 -6.96
C VAL A 69 17.31 -18.19 -5.98
N LEU A 70 17.33 -18.45 -4.67
CA LEU A 70 17.29 -17.40 -3.65
C LEU A 70 18.51 -16.47 -3.69
N VAL A 71 19.68 -16.97 -4.09
CA VAL A 71 20.90 -16.15 -4.22
C VAL A 71 21.04 -15.49 -5.60
N GLY A 72 20.08 -15.72 -6.51
CA GLY A 72 20.09 -15.18 -7.86
C GLY A 72 21.25 -15.73 -8.70
N ALA A 73 21.55 -17.03 -8.56
CA ALA A 73 22.60 -17.67 -9.36
C ALA A 73 22.25 -17.60 -10.86
N HIS A 74 23.25 -17.29 -11.69
CA HIS A 74 23.06 -17.20 -13.14
C HIS A 74 22.90 -18.57 -13.82
N ASP A 75 23.41 -19.63 -13.19
CA ASP A 75 23.32 -20.99 -13.70
C ASP A 75 22.44 -21.83 -12.76
N LEU A 76 21.26 -22.18 -13.26
CA LEU A 76 20.27 -23.01 -12.59
C LEU A 76 20.18 -24.40 -13.24
N GLN A 77 21.14 -24.77 -14.09
CA GLN A 77 21.16 -26.10 -14.69
C GLN A 77 21.37 -27.17 -13.62
N CYS A 78 20.70 -28.31 -13.81
CA CYS A 78 20.86 -29.46 -12.94
C CYS A 78 22.35 -29.88 -12.90
N PRO A 79 22.95 -29.99 -11.70
CA PRO A 79 24.32 -30.45 -11.55
C PRO A 79 24.54 -31.80 -12.25
N ARG A 80 25.65 -31.93 -12.97
CA ARG A 80 26.01 -33.19 -13.66
C ARG A 80 26.06 -34.41 -12.74
N LEU A 81 26.32 -34.21 -11.45
CA LEU A 81 26.31 -35.25 -10.42
C LEU A 81 24.92 -35.84 -10.15
N PHE A 82 23.84 -35.14 -10.55
CA PHE A 82 22.46 -35.59 -10.40
C PHE A 82 21.88 -36.16 -11.70
N ALA A 83 22.48 -35.84 -12.85
CA ALA A 83 21.90 -36.09 -14.17
C ALA A 83 21.62 -37.57 -14.48
N ASP A 84 22.30 -38.50 -13.81
CA ASP A 84 22.09 -39.94 -13.97
C ASP A 84 21.24 -40.56 -12.84
N VAL A 85 20.74 -39.75 -11.91
CA VAL A 85 19.90 -40.17 -10.78
C VAL A 85 18.56 -39.42 -10.84
N PRO A 86 17.51 -40.00 -11.45
CA PRO A 86 16.22 -39.34 -11.63
C PRO A 86 15.66 -38.74 -10.34
N MET A 87 15.76 -39.44 -9.20
CA MET A 87 15.29 -38.92 -7.91
C MET A 87 15.97 -37.61 -7.49
N LEU A 88 17.27 -37.44 -7.76
CA LEU A 88 18.00 -36.22 -7.39
C LEU A 88 17.79 -35.11 -8.42
N GLN A 89 17.76 -35.47 -9.70
CA GLN A 89 17.44 -34.56 -10.78
C GLN A 89 16.05 -33.94 -10.58
N ASP A 90 15.02 -34.77 -10.44
CA ASP A 90 13.63 -34.33 -10.27
C ASP A 90 13.49 -33.43 -9.03
N ALA A 91 14.14 -33.80 -7.93
CA ALA A 91 14.11 -33.05 -6.69
C ALA A 91 14.75 -31.66 -6.84
N PHE A 92 15.89 -31.56 -7.53
CA PHE A 92 16.54 -30.29 -7.81
C PHE A 92 15.68 -29.42 -8.75
N GLU A 93 15.31 -29.96 -9.92
CA GLU A 93 14.61 -29.20 -10.97
C GLU A 93 13.22 -28.73 -10.51
N SER A 94 12.48 -29.59 -9.78
CA SER A 94 11.18 -29.21 -9.21
C SER A 94 11.32 -28.08 -8.20
N GLU A 95 12.34 -28.11 -7.35
CA GLU A 95 12.53 -27.08 -6.33
C GLU A 95 12.97 -25.73 -6.94
N VAL A 96 13.81 -25.76 -7.97
CA VAL A 96 14.15 -24.57 -8.76
C VAL A 96 12.87 -23.92 -9.30
N LEU A 97 12.05 -24.70 -10.02
CA LEU A 97 10.80 -24.20 -10.61
C LEU A 97 9.84 -23.63 -9.57
N LEU A 98 9.63 -24.35 -8.46
CA LEU A 98 8.76 -23.89 -7.38
C LEU A 98 9.26 -22.57 -6.78
N THR A 99 10.56 -22.47 -6.50
CA THR A 99 11.14 -21.27 -5.90
C THR A 99 11.09 -20.08 -6.85
N GLU A 100 11.30 -20.28 -8.17
CA GLU A 100 11.16 -19.20 -9.17
C GLU A 100 9.73 -18.68 -9.25
N VAL A 101 8.74 -19.57 -9.19
CA VAL A 101 7.31 -19.19 -9.18
C VAL A 101 6.96 -18.41 -7.91
N GLU A 102 7.43 -18.87 -6.75
CA GLU A 102 7.24 -18.17 -5.47
C GLU A 102 7.86 -16.76 -5.52
N GLN A 103 9.11 -16.63 -5.96
CA GLN A 103 9.78 -15.32 -6.10
C GLN A 103 9.06 -14.39 -7.07
N ALA A 104 8.56 -14.91 -8.20
CA ALA A 104 7.82 -14.11 -9.16
C ALA A 104 6.49 -13.61 -8.57
N SER A 105 5.81 -14.45 -7.79
CA SER A 105 4.58 -14.08 -7.08
C SER A 105 4.86 -12.99 -6.04
N ASP A 106 5.83 -13.20 -5.17
CA ASP A 106 6.23 -12.24 -4.13
C ASP A 106 6.65 -10.89 -4.73
N ALA A 107 7.38 -10.92 -5.85
CA ALA A 107 7.78 -9.72 -6.57
C ALA A 107 6.59 -8.95 -7.16
N ALA A 108 5.59 -9.67 -7.67
CA ALA A 108 4.37 -9.07 -8.20
C ALA A 108 3.53 -8.43 -7.07
N GLU A 109 3.36 -9.12 -5.95
CA GLU A 109 2.67 -8.59 -4.76
C GLU A 109 3.36 -7.35 -4.20
N LEU A 110 4.70 -7.36 -4.12
CA LEU A 110 5.47 -6.20 -3.68
C LEU A 110 5.30 -5.03 -4.64
N ALA A 111 5.31 -5.28 -5.95
CA ALA A 111 5.12 -4.23 -6.96
C ALA A 111 3.74 -3.58 -6.83
N ASP A 112 2.68 -4.38 -6.66
CA ASP A 112 1.31 -3.88 -6.47
C ASP A 112 1.18 -3.06 -5.17
N ALA A 113 1.74 -3.56 -4.06
CA ALA A 113 1.75 -2.84 -2.80
C ALA A 113 2.47 -1.48 -2.89
N LEU A 114 3.57 -1.39 -3.66
CA LEU A 114 4.28 -0.13 -3.89
C LEU A 114 3.43 0.86 -4.71
N VAL A 115 2.73 0.38 -5.74
CA VAL A 115 1.84 1.22 -6.54
C VAL A 115 0.71 1.80 -5.68
N SER A 116 0.11 0.98 -4.81
CA SER A 116 -0.93 1.43 -3.88
C SER A 116 -0.42 2.53 -2.94
N VAL A 117 0.74 2.33 -2.31
CA VAL A 117 1.35 3.31 -1.41
C VAL A 117 1.68 4.62 -2.13
N ASP A 118 2.20 4.54 -3.35
CA ASP A 118 2.51 5.74 -4.14
C ASP A 118 1.22 6.52 -4.51
N ALA A 119 0.13 5.81 -4.82
CA ALA A 119 -1.17 6.42 -5.09
C ALA A 119 -1.75 7.12 -3.85
N GLU A 120 -1.70 6.47 -2.68
CA GLU A 120 -2.14 7.07 -1.40
C GLU A 120 -1.34 8.33 -1.06
N LEU A 121 -0.01 8.28 -1.20
CA LEU A 121 0.85 9.44 -0.96
C LEU A 121 0.59 10.58 -1.95
N ALA A 122 0.30 10.27 -3.21
CA ALA A 122 -0.06 11.28 -4.20
C ALA A 122 -1.41 11.94 -3.86
N GLN A 123 -2.39 11.16 -3.40
CA GLN A 123 -3.68 11.66 -2.95
C GLN A 123 -3.54 12.56 -1.71
N GLU A 124 -2.73 12.16 -0.72
CA GLU A 124 -2.47 12.97 0.48
C GLU A 124 -1.83 14.30 0.12
N ARG A 125 -0.80 14.30 -0.75
CA ARG A 125 -0.17 15.53 -1.23
C ARG A 125 -1.14 16.44 -1.97
N ALA A 126 -1.98 15.88 -2.85
CA ALA A 126 -2.98 16.66 -3.55
C ALA A 126 -4.01 17.27 -2.59
N ALA A 127 -4.40 16.54 -1.54
CA ALA A 127 -5.28 17.05 -0.49
C ALA A 127 -4.62 18.16 0.33
N ASP A 128 -3.34 18.02 0.69
CA ASP A 128 -2.55 19.05 1.38
C ASP A 128 -2.39 20.31 0.55
N GLU A 129 -2.06 20.17 -0.74
CA GLU A 129 -1.97 21.29 -1.67
C GLU A 129 -3.31 22.01 -1.79
N ARG A 130 -4.42 21.27 -1.89
CA ARG A 130 -5.77 21.84 -1.91
C ARG A 130 -6.06 22.62 -0.63
N ARG A 131 -5.83 22.01 0.55
CA ARG A 131 -6.00 22.67 1.85
C ARG A 131 -5.17 23.94 1.97
N SER A 132 -3.92 23.90 1.51
CA SER A 132 -3.04 25.06 1.53
C SER A 132 -3.52 26.18 0.59
N LYS A 133 -4.02 25.84 -0.60
CA LYS A 133 -4.59 26.81 -1.55
C LYS A 133 -5.82 27.48 -0.98
N VAL A 134 -6.77 26.70 -0.45
CA VAL A 134 -7.98 27.20 0.22
C VAL A 134 -7.60 28.17 1.35
N LYS A 135 -6.68 27.77 2.24
CA LYS A 135 -6.23 28.62 3.34
C LYS A 135 -5.59 29.93 2.85
N ALA A 136 -4.82 29.89 1.77
CA ALA A 136 -4.22 31.08 1.18
C ALA A 136 -5.26 32.02 0.57
N ALA A 137 -6.26 31.49 -0.13
CA ALA A 137 -7.35 32.27 -0.71
C ALA A 137 -8.22 32.94 0.36
N ILE A 138 -8.56 32.21 1.44
CA ILE A 138 -9.26 32.78 2.62
C ILE A 138 -8.44 33.92 3.22
N ALA A 139 -7.14 33.73 3.44
CA ALA A 139 -6.28 34.76 4.01
C ALA A 139 -6.12 36.00 3.10
N ALA A 140 -6.18 35.82 1.78
CA ALA A 140 -6.18 36.90 0.81
C ALA A 140 -7.55 37.58 0.63
N GLY A 141 -8.62 37.00 1.16
CA GLY A 141 -10.00 37.43 0.90
C GLY A 141 -10.42 37.20 -0.56
N ASP A 142 -9.78 36.25 -1.26
CA ASP A 142 -10.06 35.92 -2.65
C ASP A 142 -11.21 34.92 -2.75
N TRP A 143 -12.42 35.41 -2.48
CA TRP A 143 -13.65 34.60 -2.49
C TRP A 143 -13.96 34.03 -3.87
N ALA A 144 -13.55 34.73 -4.94
CA ALA A 144 -13.73 34.25 -6.31
C ALA A 144 -12.88 32.99 -6.59
N ALA A 145 -11.65 32.92 -6.06
CA ALA A 145 -10.82 31.71 -6.16
C ALA A 145 -11.36 30.52 -5.34
N LEU A 146 -12.31 30.76 -4.43
CA LEU A 146 -13.03 29.74 -3.67
C LEU A 146 -14.38 29.38 -4.29
N ASP A 147 -14.76 30.00 -5.41
CA ASP A 147 -16.10 29.92 -6.02
C ASP A 147 -17.22 30.27 -5.01
N LEU A 148 -16.95 31.20 -4.09
CA LEU A 148 -17.89 31.66 -3.06
C LEU A 148 -18.29 33.12 -3.26
N PRO A 149 -19.50 33.53 -2.81
CA PRO A 149 -19.86 34.93 -2.77
C PRO A 149 -18.95 35.69 -1.79
N THR A 150 -18.75 36.98 -2.03
CA THR A 150 -18.14 37.86 -1.01
C THR A 150 -19.09 37.99 0.19
N PRO A 151 -18.58 38.17 1.43
CA PRO A 151 -19.44 38.38 2.61
C PRO A 151 -20.45 39.52 2.43
N GLU A 152 -20.05 40.60 1.76
CA GLU A 152 -20.91 41.74 1.47
C GLU A 152 -22.03 41.39 0.48
N ALA A 153 -21.72 40.63 -0.58
CA ALA A 153 -22.73 40.17 -1.54
C ALA A 153 -23.70 39.18 -0.89
N PHE A 154 -23.19 38.26 -0.06
CA PHE A 154 -23.98 37.30 0.70
C PHE A 154 -25.01 38.00 1.60
N VAL A 155 -24.56 38.94 2.44
CA VAL A 155 -25.45 39.72 3.32
C VAL A 155 -26.47 40.54 2.51
N LYS A 156 -26.04 41.10 1.37
CA LYS A 156 -26.92 41.90 0.51
C LYS A 156 -28.05 41.07 -0.11
N LEU A 157 -27.78 39.84 -0.55
CA LEU A 157 -28.80 38.93 -1.08
C LEU A 157 -29.84 38.61 0.00
N LEU A 158 -29.40 38.19 1.18
CA LEU A 158 -30.28 37.90 2.30
C LEU A 158 -31.12 39.11 2.71
N ALA A 159 -30.53 40.32 2.71
CA ALA A 159 -31.26 41.55 3.00
C ALA A 159 -32.28 41.95 1.93
N ALA A 160 -32.13 41.45 0.70
CA ALA A 160 -33.11 41.61 -0.37
C ALA A 160 -34.25 40.58 -0.29
N GLY A 161 -34.18 39.63 0.65
CA GLY A 161 -35.09 38.49 0.74
C GLY A 161 -34.81 37.41 -0.31
N GLU A 162 -33.61 37.41 -0.89
CA GLU A 162 -33.14 36.39 -1.83
C GLU A 162 -32.31 35.33 -1.11
N SER A 163 -32.36 34.09 -1.61
CA SER A 163 -31.52 32.99 -1.14
C SER A 163 -30.06 33.21 -1.56
N ALA A 164 -29.13 32.86 -0.68
CA ALA A 164 -27.69 32.92 -0.99
C ALA A 164 -27.09 31.51 -1.05
N GLU A 165 -26.42 31.18 -2.15
CA GLU A 165 -25.76 29.89 -2.35
C GLU A 165 -24.26 29.96 -2.05
N ALA A 166 -23.73 28.95 -1.35
CA ALA A 166 -22.32 28.80 -1.03
C ALA A 166 -21.95 27.31 -0.97
N ASP A 167 -21.23 26.81 -1.98
CA ASP A 167 -20.75 25.41 -2.05
C ASP A 167 -21.84 24.37 -1.72
N GLY A 168 -22.99 24.47 -2.41
CA GLY A 168 -24.14 23.57 -2.23
C GLY A 168 -24.96 23.81 -0.96
N HIS A 169 -24.59 24.78 -0.12
CA HIS A 169 -25.44 25.28 0.96
C HIS A 169 -26.32 26.42 0.43
N THR A 170 -27.59 26.42 0.81
CA THR A 170 -28.53 27.49 0.52
C THR A 170 -28.94 28.18 1.80
N PHE A 171 -28.76 29.49 1.87
CA PHE A 171 -29.12 30.30 3.02
C PHE A 171 -30.34 31.15 2.73
N ASP A 172 -31.31 31.10 3.64
CA ASP A 172 -32.57 31.83 3.55
C ASP A 172 -32.83 32.61 4.83
N TYR A 173 -33.10 33.92 4.69
CA TYR A 173 -33.56 34.73 5.80
C TYR A 173 -35.07 34.93 5.71
N ILE A 174 -35.81 34.42 6.69
CA ILE A 174 -37.27 34.52 6.76
C ILE A 174 -37.61 35.47 7.91
N GLU A 175 -38.28 36.59 7.61
CA GLU A 175 -38.68 37.57 8.62
C GLU A 175 -39.59 36.91 9.67
N GLY A 176 -39.20 37.01 10.95
CA GLY A 176 -39.91 36.40 12.07
C GLY A 176 -39.51 34.96 12.41
N GLU A 177 -38.81 34.26 11.51
CA GLU A 177 -38.27 32.92 11.78
C GLU A 177 -36.75 32.93 11.95
N GLY A 178 -36.03 33.75 11.17
CA GLY A 178 -34.58 33.91 11.24
C GLY A 178 -33.84 33.37 10.01
N LEU A 179 -32.52 33.22 10.16
CA LEU A 179 -31.61 32.67 9.15
C LEU A 179 -31.56 31.14 9.24
N TRP A 180 -31.84 30.50 8.13
CA TRP A 180 -31.76 29.06 7.93
C TRP A 180 -30.72 28.74 6.86
N CYS A 181 -30.11 27.57 6.98
CA CYS A 181 -29.21 27.00 5.99
C CYS A 181 -29.69 25.60 5.65
N THR A 182 -30.03 25.35 4.39
CA THR A 182 -30.21 24.01 3.84
C THR A 182 -28.87 23.53 3.31
N ASN A 183 -28.40 22.38 3.79
CA ASN A 183 -27.12 21.82 3.36
C ASN A 183 -27.22 21.06 2.02
N PRO A 184 -26.10 20.59 1.43
CA PRO A 184 -26.13 19.85 0.15
C PRO A 184 -26.98 18.56 0.17
N TYR A 185 -27.35 18.06 1.35
CA TYR A 185 -28.22 16.90 1.53
C TYR A 185 -29.69 17.27 1.76
N GLY A 186 -30.04 18.56 1.73
CA GLY A 186 -31.40 19.05 1.95
C GLY A 186 -31.81 19.12 3.42
N VAL A 187 -30.86 19.12 4.35
CA VAL A 187 -31.14 19.23 5.79
C VAL A 187 -30.98 20.67 6.26
N ASP A 188 -31.99 21.16 6.98
CA ASP A 188 -32.02 22.53 7.47
C ASP A 188 -31.34 22.69 8.83
N ALA A 189 -30.60 23.78 8.99
CA ALA A 189 -29.97 24.20 10.23
C ALA A 189 -30.27 25.68 10.51
N TYR A 190 -30.51 26.00 11.78
CA TYR A 190 -30.85 27.34 12.23
C TYR A 190 -29.62 28.13 12.70
N PHE A 191 -29.50 29.39 12.27
CA PHE A 191 -28.32 30.24 12.50
C PHE A 191 -28.59 31.53 13.28
N GLY A 192 -29.85 31.84 13.60
CA GLY A 192 -30.23 32.97 14.45
C GLY A 192 -31.35 33.84 13.88
N GLU A 193 -31.83 34.81 14.66
CA GLU A 193 -33.06 35.56 14.36
C GLU A 193 -32.89 36.70 13.35
N SER A 194 -31.65 37.03 12.96
CA SER A 194 -31.32 38.24 12.20
C SER A 194 -30.41 37.97 11.01
N ILE A 195 -30.46 38.87 10.02
CA ILE A 195 -29.49 38.89 8.92
C ILE A 195 -28.08 38.99 9.52
N PRO A 196 -27.13 38.15 9.08
CA PRO A 196 -25.81 38.10 9.67
C PRO A 196 -25.03 39.39 9.42
N SER A 197 -24.16 39.77 10.35
CA SER A 197 -23.19 40.84 10.10
C SER A 197 -22.19 40.41 9.03
N ILE A 198 -21.50 41.35 8.38
CA ILE A 198 -20.47 41.04 7.38
C ILE A 198 -19.35 40.16 7.98
N ASP A 199 -18.99 40.40 9.25
CA ASP A 199 -17.97 39.59 9.92
C ASP A 199 -18.45 38.18 10.21
N TYR A 200 -19.72 38.01 10.61
CA TYR A 200 -20.28 36.68 10.82
C TYR A 200 -20.50 35.93 9.49
N ALA A 201 -20.93 36.63 8.43
CA ALA A 201 -20.99 36.06 7.08
C ALA A 201 -19.60 35.60 6.60
N ARG A 202 -18.54 36.35 6.91
CA ARG A 202 -17.17 35.94 6.62
C ARG A 202 -16.78 34.67 7.37
N GLU A 203 -17.16 34.53 8.63
CA GLU A 203 -16.93 33.31 9.41
C GLU A 203 -17.65 32.10 8.81
N LEU A 204 -18.93 32.26 8.44
CA LEU A 204 -19.72 31.20 7.80
C LEU A 204 -19.09 30.76 6.47
N LEU A 205 -18.78 31.69 5.58
CA LEU A 205 -18.17 31.40 4.28
C LEU A 205 -16.76 30.79 4.42
N THR A 206 -16.00 31.21 5.44
CA THR A 206 -14.69 30.61 5.76
C THR A 206 -14.83 29.16 6.21
N ALA A 207 -15.85 28.86 7.02
CA ALA A 207 -16.13 27.50 7.47
C ALA A 207 -16.54 26.61 6.28
N ILE A 208 -17.42 27.10 5.40
CA ILE A 208 -17.82 26.40 4.16
C ILE A 208 -16.61 26.16 3.26
N ALA A 209 -15.79 27.19 2.99
CA ALA A 209 -14.57 27.06 2.19
C ALA A 209 -13.61 25.99 2.75
N SER A 210 -13.60 25.82 4.07
CA SER A 210 -12.79 24.81 4.76
C SER A 210 -13.40 23.40 4.73
N GLY A 211 -14.56 23.22 4.10
CA GLY A 211 -15.28 21.95 3.96
C GLY A 211 -16.31 21.68 5.08
N THR A 212 -16.72 22.70 5.84
CA THR A 212 -17.76 22.51 6.86
C THR A 212 -19.12 22.33 6.20
N ILE A 213 -19.78 21.22 6.52
CA ILE A 213 -21.20 21.01 6.19
C ILE A 213 -22.02 21.37 7.41
N PHE A 214 -22.98 22.27 7.24
CA PHE A 214 -23.88 22.66 8.32
C PHE A 214 -25.09 21.72 8.41
N GLY A 215 -25.61 21.47 9.61
CA GLY A 215 -26.71 20.51 9.83
C GLY A 215 -26.26 19.06 9.83
N ASP A 216 -27.22 18.13 9.89
CA ASP A 216 -26.92 16.70 9.96
C ASP A 216 -26.40 16.16 8.62
N THR A 217 -25.41 15.27 8.68
CA THR A 217 -24.86 14.54 7.53
C THR A 217 -25.26 13.07 7.58
N PRO A 218 -25.67 12.46 6.44
CA PRO A 218 -25.96 11.03 6.39
C PRO A 218 -24.74 10.18 6.80
N PRO A 219 -24.94 9.03 7.47
CA PRO A 219 -23.83 8.16 7.82
C PRO A 219 -23.10 7.65 6.57
N GLY A 220 -21.78 7.89 6.51
CA GLY A 220 -20.91 7.43 5.43
C GLY A 220 -20.74 8.39 4.25
N SER A 221 -21.02 9.68 4.44
CA SER A 221 -20.84 10.72 3.41
C SER A 221 -19.52 11.52 3.51
N ASP A 222 -18.60 11.10 4.40
CA ASP A 222 -17.24 11.66 4.55
C ASP A 222 -16.25 11.09 3.51
#